data_AF-A0A840DX92-F1
#
_entry.id   AF-A0A840DX92-F1
#
_cell.length_a   1.000
_cell.length_b   1.000
_cell.length_c   1.000
_cell.angle_alpha   90.00
_cell.angle_beta   90.00
_cell.angle_gamma   90.00
#
_symmetry.space_group_name_H-M   'P 1'
#
loop_
_entity.id
_entity.type
_entity.pdbx_description
1 polymer ?
#
loop_
_entity_poly.entity_id
_entity_poly.type
_entity_poly.pdbx_seq_one_letter_code
_entity_poly.pdbx_strand_id
1 'polypeptide(L)'
;MRPTNPRKRAFDLEQYEKKQKKQIEHLLEKQKEFLSEWKALKKAFETESDAFEKKRIAYKMQSLERRIEMAKEELKKKGYKDNRGRPKKEAGTTYKEQRVKFTAHLLPETIAYLKALKEKGVIPDISSFLDELVRHHKNETE
;
A
#
# COMPACT_ATOMS: atom_id res chain seq x y z
N MET A 1 -7.98 -13.54 -49.41
CA MET A 1 -7.52 -12.90 -48.15
C MET A 1 -6.00 -12.92 -48.11
N ARG A 2 -5.31 -11.78 -47.90
CA ARG A 2 -3.83 -11.77 -47.85
C ARG A 2 -3.36 -12.39 -46.52
N PRO A 3 -2.47 -13.39 -46.53
CA PRO A 3 -1.85 -13.88 -45.31
C PRO A 3 -0.92 -12.78 -44.78
N THR A 4 -1.32 -12.15 -43.69
CA THR A 4 -0.47 -11.22 -42.95
C THR A 4 0.62 -11.99 -42.23
N ASN A 5 1.88 -11.66 -42.53
CA ASN A 5 3.04 -12.25 -41.89
C ASN A 5 2.98 -12.07 -40.35
N PRO A 6 2.96 -13.15 -39.56
CA PRO A 6 2.82 -13.09 -38.11
C PRO A 6 3.97 -12.33 -37.42
N ARG A 7 5.19 -12.38 -37.98
CA ARG A 7 6.35 -11.63 -37.46
C ARG A 7 6.19 -10.13 -37.62
N LYS A 8 5.57 -9.69 -38.73
CA LYS A 8 5.30 -8.27 -38.99
C LYS A 8 4.24 -7.73 -38.01
N ARG A 9 3.17 -8.50 -37.77
CA ARG A 9 2.14 -8.16 -36.77
C ARG A 9 2.72 -8.03 -35.35
N ALA A 10 3.62 -8.93 -34.95
CA ALA A 10 4.26 -8.88 -33.63
C ALA A 10 5.14 -7.62 -33.46
N PHE A 11 5.93 -7.26 -34.48
CA PHE A 11 6.74 -6.04 -34.48
C PHE A 11 5.88 -4.77 -34.42
N ASP A 12 4.78 -4.71 -35.19
CA ASP A 12 3.86 -3.57 -35.19
C ASP A 12 3.19 -3.39 -33.83
N LEU A 13 2.83 -4.49 -33.15
CA LEU A 13 2.29 -4.49 -31.78
C LEU A 13 3.33 -3.99 -30.77
N GLU A 14 4.57 -4.46 -30.85
CA GLU A 14 5.65 -4.03 -29.94
C GLU A 14 5.94 -2.52 -30.07
N GLN A 15 5.95 -1.98 -31.30
CA GLN A 15 6.12 -0.55 -31.54
C GLN A 15 4.93 0.26 -31.00
N TYR A 16 3.71 -0.25 -31.16
CA TYR A 16 2.51 0.36 -30.60
C TYR A 16 2.57 0.42 -29.07
N GLU A 17 2.94 -0.68 -28.41
CA GLU A 17 3.09 -0.75 -26.95
C GLU A 17 4.17 0.22 -26.44
N LYS A 18 5.33 0.29 -27.11
CA LYS A 18 6.39 1.25 -26.78
C LYS A 18 5.89 2.69 -26.88
N LYS A 19 5.11 3.01 -27.92
CA LYS A 19 4.52 4.34 -28.10
C LYS A 19 3.51 4.65 -27.00
N GLN A 20 2.66 3.70 -26.63
CA GLN A 20 1.71 3.87 -25.52
C GLN A 20 2.42 4.10 -24.19
N LYS A 21 3.46 3.32 -23.87
CA LYS A 21 4.27 3.50 -22.66
C LYS A 21 4.89 4.88 -22.58
N LYS A 22 5.54 5.36 -23.64
CA LYS A 22 6.10 6.72 -23.69
C LYS A 22 5.05 7.81 -23.48
N GLN A 23 3.86 7.63 -24.04
CA GLN A 23 2.78 8.59 -23.84
C GLN A 23 2.24 8.59 -22.41
N ILE A 24 2.16 7.42 -21.76
CA ILE A 24 1.79 7.29 -20.36
C ILE A 24 2.85 7.96 -19.47
N GLU A 25 4.14 7.68 -19.72
CA GLU A 25 5.26 8.32 -19.00
C GLU A 25 5.20 9.84 -19.10
N HIS A 26 4.98 10.38 -20.30
CA HIS A 26 4.85 11.81 -20.52
C HIS A 26 3.67 12.43 -19.75
N LEU A 27 2.53 11.75 -19.71
CA LEU A 27 1.36 12.19 -18.95
C LEU A 27 1.60 12.14 -17.45
N LEU A 28 2.32 11.13 -16.96
CA LEU A 28 2.72 11.03 -15.56
C LEU A 28 3.66 12.17 -15.17
N GLU A 29 4.60 12.54 -16.04
CA GLU A 29 5.53 13.64 -15.76
C GLU A 29 4.78 14.98 -15.70
N LYS A 30 3.92 15.26 -16.69
CA LYS A 30 3.03 16.43 -16.65
C LYS A 30 2.16 16.49 -15.40
N GLN A 31 1.62 15.34 -14.98
CA GLN A 31 0.81 15.28 -13.76
C GLN A 31 1.64 15.65 -12.51
N LYS A 32 2.90 15.19 -12.42
CA LYS A 32 3.81 15.57 -11.34
C LYS A 32 4.13 17.07 -11.37
N GLU A 33 4.41 17.61 -12.55
CA GLU A 33 4.67 19.04 -12.75
C GLU A 33 3.49 19.87 -12.24
N PHE A 34 2.26 19.58 -12.70
CA PHE A 34 1.07 20.29 -12.23
C PHE A 34 0.84 20.17 -10.72
N LEU A 35 1.11 19.00 -10.13
CA LEU A 35 1.01 18.81 -8.68
C LEU A 35 2.06 19.63 -7.92
N SER A 36 3.28 19.74 -8.46
CA SER A 36 4.34 20.53 -7.86
C SER A 36 4.03 22.03 -7.89
N GLU A 37 3.54 22.53 -9.04
CA GLU A 37 3.09 23.91 -9.21
C GLU A 37 1.92 24.24 -8.28
N TRP A 38 0.93 23.33 -8.20
CA TRP A 38 -0.22 23.52 -7.31
C TRP A 38 0.21 23.59 -5.84
N LYS A 39 1.16 22.76 -5.40
CA LYS A 39 1.71 22.82 -4.04
C LYS A 39 2.45 24.13 -3.77
N ALA A 40 3.23 24.61 -4.74
CA ALA A 40 3.93 25.89 -4.63
C ALA A 40 2.95 27.06 -4.51
N LEU A 41 1.89 27.07 -5.35
CA LEU A 41 0.84 28.09 -5.29
C LEU A 41 0.02 28.00 -4.01
N LYS A 42 -0.26 26.79 -3.50
CA LYS A 42 -0.92 26.63 -2.21
C LYS A 42 -0.11 27.27 -1.07
N LYS A 43 1.20 27.03 -1.04
CA LYS A 43 2.08 27.66 -0.05
C LYS A 43 2.08 29.18 -0.19
N ALA A 44 2.14 29.70 -1.42
CA ALA A 44 2.07 31.13 -1.69
C ALA A 44 0.73 31.73 -1.22
N PHE A 45 -0.39 31.04 -1.45
CA PHE A 45 -1.72 31.45 -1.01
C PHE A 45 -1.83 31.58 0.52
N GLU A 46 -1.20 30.66 1.25
CA GLU A 46 -1.18 30.66 2.72
C GLU A 46 -0.37 31.85 3.29
N THR A 47 0.70 32.26 2.61
CA THR A 47 1.58 33.35 3.05
C THR A 47 1.17 34.73 2.54
N GLU A 48 0.37 34.80 1.47
CA GLU A 48 0.01 36.06 0.84
C GLU A 48 -0.95 36.86 1.72
N SER A 49 -0.70 38.16 1.87
CA SER A 49 -1.55 39.06 2.66
C SER A 49 -2.53 39.85 1.80
N ASP A 50 -2.16 40.13 0.54
CA ASP A 50 -3.00 40.90 -0.37
C ASP A 50 -4.21 40.09 -0.84
N ALA A 51 -5.39 40.70 -0.73
CA ALA A 51 -6.66 40.08 -1.10
C ALA A 51 -6.79 39.91 -2.63
N PHE A 52 -6.20 40.81 -3.42
CA PHE A 52 -6.23 40.70 -4.89
C PHE A 52 -5.31 39.58 -5.38
N GLU A 53 -4.06 39.55 -4.91
CA GLU A 53 -3.13 38.46 -5.25
C GLU A 53 -3.62 37.09 -4.74
N LYS A 54 -4.23 37.02 -3.55
CA LYS A 54 -4.90 35.78 -3.09
C LYS A 54 -5.96 35.27 -4.07
N LYS A 55 -6.83 36.14 -4.58
CA LYS A 55 -7.84 35.74 -5.58
C LYS A 55 -7.19 35.25 -6.87
N ARG A 56 -6.12 35.90 -7.32
CA ARG A 56 -5.37 35.50 -8.52
C ARG A 56 -4.71 34.13 -8.34
N ILE A 57 -4.10 33.87 -7.19
CA ILE A 57 -3.49 32.58 -6.86
C ILE A 57 -4.57 31.49 -6.80
N ALA A 58 -5.71 31.75 -6.15
CA ALA A 58 -6.83 30.80 -6.08
C ALA A 58 -7.34 30.41 -7.48
N TYR A 59 -7.47 31.37 -8.40
CA TYR A 59 -7.87 31.08 -9.78
C TYR A 59 -6.85 30.18 -10.50
N LYS A 60 -5.55 30.45 -10.34
CA LYS A 60 -4.48 29.61 -10.90
C LYS A 60 -4.52 28.20 -10.32
N MET A 61 -4.77 28.05 -9.02
CA MET A 61 -4.90 26.74 -8.36
C MET A 61 -6.08 25.95 -8.93
N GLN A 62 -7.26 26.57 -9.08
CA GLN A 62 -8.42 25.91 -9.69
C GLN A 62 -8.16 25.47 -11.14
N SER A 63 -7.44 26.29 -11.91
CA SER A 63 -7.04 25.93 -13.28
C SER A 63 -6.13 24.69 -13.29
N LEU A 64 -5.16 24.64 -12.38
CA LEU A 64 -4.26 23.49 -12.24
C LEU A 64 -4.97 22.23 -11.75
N GLU A 65 -5.92 22.33 -10.83
CA GLU A 65 -6.74 21.20 -10.39
C GLU A 65 -7.48 20.56 -11.56
N ARG A 66 -8.08 21.36 -12.44
CA ARG A 66 -8.72 20.85 -13.67
C ARG A 66 -7.71 20.15 -14.59
N ARG A 67 -6.51 20.70 -14.76
CA ARG A 67 -5.45 20.09 -15.58
C ARG A 67 -4.97 18.76 -15.01
N ILE A 68 -4.81 18.66 -13.69
CA ILE A 68 -4.46 17.42 -12.99
C ILE A 68 -5.54 16.37 -13.22
N GLU A 69 -6.81 16.74 -13.13
CA GLU A 69 -7.92 15.81 -13.32
C GLU A 69 -8.02 15.33 -14.78
N MET A 70 -7.88 16.23 -15.75
CA MET A 70 -7.80 15.84 -17.17
C MET A 70 -6.65 14.86 -17.44
N ALA A 71 -5.47 15.09 -16.85
CA ALA A 71 -4.34 14.18 -16.98
C ALA A 71 -4.63 12.79 -16.38
N LYS A 72 -5.33 12.72 -15.24
CA LYS A 72 -5.77 11.44 -14.66
C LYS A 72 -6.75 10.70 -15.58
N GLU A 73 -7.73 11.41 -16.13
CA GLU A 73 -8.69 10.82 -17.05
C GLU A 73 -8.02 10.28 -18.32
N GLU A 74 -7.06 11.02 -18.87
CA GLU A 74 -6.27 10.56 -20.02
C GLU A 74 -5.44 9.31 -19.69
N LEU A 75 -4.79 9.27 -18.52
CA LEU A 75 -4.08 8.09 -18.04
C LEU A 75 -5.01 6.88 -17.90
N LYS A 76 -6.21 7.08 -17.36
CA LYS A 76 -7.24 6.04 -17.23
C LYS A 76 -7.70 5.54 -18.60
N LYS A 77 -7.93 6.43 -19.57
CA LYS A 77 -8.29 6.08 -20.96
C LYS A 77 -7.20 5.26 -21.65
N LYS A 78 -5.93 5.50 -21.32
CA LYS A 78 -4.77 4.72 -21.82
C LYS A 78 -4.52 3.42 -21.06
N GLY A 79 -5.37 3.07 -20.10
CA GLY A 79 -5.25 1.83 -19.34
C GLY A 79 -4.16 1.86 -18.28
N TYR A 80 -3.64 3.02 -17.91
CA TYR A 80 -2.73 3.14 -16.77
C TYR A 80 -3.47 2.75 -15.48
N LYS A 81 -2.95 1.74 -14.79
CA LYS A 81 -3.39 1.36 -13.45
C LYS A 81 -2.36 1.89 -12.46
N ASP A 82 -2.79 2.78 -11.58
CA ASP A 82 -1.91 3.29 -10.53
C ASP A 82 -1.69 2.19 -9.49
N ASN A 83 -0.52 1.56 -9.53
CA ASN A 83 -0.13 0.53 -8.57
C ASN A 83 0.44 1.15 -7.28
N ARG A 84 0.30 2.47 -7.08
CA ARG A 84 0.69 3.15 -5.84
C ARG A 84 -0.32 2.83 -4.73
N GLY A 85 0.08 1.92 -3.85
CA GLY A 85 -0.65 1.52 -2.65
C GLY A 85 0.16 0.51 -1.85
N ARG A 86 -0.23 0.28 -0.59
CA ARG A 86 0.36 -0.80 0.23
C ARG A 86 0.20 -2.11 -0.54
N PRO A 87 1.28 -2.92 -0.74
CA PRO A 87 1.14 -4.25 -1.32
C PRO A 87 0.07 -5.01 -0.55
N LYS A 88 -0.96 -5.50 -1.24
CA LYS A 88 -1.91 -6.41 -0.61
C LYS A 88 -1.13 -7.66 -0.24
N LYS A 89 -0.92 -7.87 1.05
CA LYS A 89 -0.33 -9.11 1.56
C LYS A 89 -1.20 -10.27 1.11
N GLU A 90 -0.57 -11.31 0.55
CA GLU A 90 -1.26 -12.54 0.18
C GLU A 90 -1.86 -13.17 1.45
N ALA A 91 -3.04 -13.80 1.31
CA ALA A 91 -3.84 -14.30 2.43
C ALA A 91 -3.03 -15.17 3.41
N GLY A 92 -2.10 -16.00 2.90
CA GLY A 92 -1.25 -16.87 3.74
C GLY A 92 -0.24 -16.16 4.66
N THR A 93 -0.12 -14.83 4.60
CA THR A 93 0.81 -14.05 5.44
C THR A 93 0.13 -13.26 6.55
N THR A 94 -1.20 -13.42 6.72
CA THR A 94 -1.91 -12.78 7.83
C THR A 94 -1.68 -13.53 9.15
N TYR A 95 -1.06 -12.85 10.12
CA TYR A 95 -0.80 -13.34 11.48
C TYR A 95 -2.01 -13.98 12.19
N LYS A 96 -3.23 -13.60 11.79
CA LYS A 96 -4.48 -14.17 12.34
C LYS A 96 -4.70 -15.64 11.95
N GLU A 97 -4.23 -16.08 10.79
CA GLU A 97 -4.48 -17.44 10.28
C GLU A 97 -3.48 -18.46 10.84
N GLN A 98 -2.26 -18.02 11.18
CA GLN A 98 -1.21 -18.91 11.70
C GLN A 98 -1.29 -19.14 13.22
N ARG A 99 -2.11 -18.36 13.94
CA ARG A 99 -2.20 -18.46 15.41
C ARG A 99 -3.42 -19.26 15.85
N VAL A 100 -3.22 -20.50 16.26
CA VAL A 100 -4.22 -21.26 17.02
C VAL A 100 -4.18 -20.76 18.47
N LYS A 101 -5.18 -19.99 18.89
CA LYS A 101 -5.33 -19.62 20.31
C LYS A 101 -5.96 -20.81 21.03
N PHE A 102 -5.23 -21.46 21.92
CA PHE A 102 -5.85 -22.36 22.89
C PHE A 102 -6.16 -21.57 24.16
N THR A 103 -7.36 -21.75 24.69
CA THR A 103 -7.80 -21.13 25.94
C THR A 103 -7.70 -22.16 27.06
N ALA A 104 -6.79 -21.93 28.01
CA ALA A 104 -6.67 -22.75 29.22
C ALA A 104 -7.58 -22.19 30.32
N HIS A 105 -8.41 -23.04 30.92
CA HIS A 105 -9.14 -22.70 32.15
C HIS A 105 -8.27 -23.06 33.37
N LEU A 106 -7.38 -22.13 33.75
CA LEU A 106 -6.52 -22.29 34.92
C LEU A 106 -7.20 -21.72 36.17
N LEU A 107 -7.01 -22.38 37.31
CA LEU A 107 -7.46 -21.86 38.60
C LEU A 107 -6.69 -20.57 38.95
N PRO A 108 -7.30 -19.63 39.70
CA PRO A 108 -6.66 -18.37 40.08
C PRO A 108 -5.30 -18.56 40.79
N GLU A 109 -5.19 -19.60 41.62
CA GLU A 109 -3.97 -19.96 42.34
C GLU A 109 -2.84 -20.37 41.38
N THR A 110 -3.17 -21.15 40.36
CA THR A 110 -2.22 -21.58 39.32
C THR A 110 -1.72 -20.39 38.51
N ILE A 111 -2.58 -19.41 38.22
CA ILE A 111 -2.19 -18.18 37.51
C ILE A 111 -1.24 -17.35 38.38
N ALA A 112 -1.52 -17.21 39.67
CA ALA A 112 -0.65 -16.48 40.60
C ALA A 112 0.73 -17.15 40.70
N TYR A 113 0.77 -18.47 40.76
CA TYR A 113 2.01 -19.24 40.76
C TYR A 113 2.84 -19.05 39.49
N LEU A 114 2.22 -19.13 38.30
CA LEU A 114 2.90 -18.92 37.02
C LEU A 114 3.46 -17.50 36.88
N LYS A 115 2.75 -16.49 37.40
CA LYS A 115 3.26 -15.11 37.46
C LYS A 115 4.49 -15.00 38.34
N ALA A 116 4.46 -15.61 39.54
CA ALA A 116 5.60 -15.61 40.44
C ALA A 116 6.83 -16.32 39.83
N LEU A 117 6.64 -17.40 39.07
CA LEU A 117 7.73 -18.08 38.35
C LEU A 117 8.36 -17.20 37.26
N LYS A 118 7.53 -16.44 36.53
CA LYS A 118 8.00 -15.48 35.53
C LYS A 118 8.79 -14.34 36.19
N GLU A 119 8.29 -13.79 37.29
CA GLU A 119 8.95 -12.71 38.04
C GLU A 119 10.30 -13.15 38.64
N LYS A 120 10.41 -14.41 39.05
CA LYS A 120 11.65 -15.03 39.51
C LYS A 120 12.61 -15.42 38.38
N GLY A 121 12.20 -15.23 37.11
CA GLY A 121 13.01 -15.59 35.93
C GLY A 121 13.14 -17.10 35.69
N VAL A 122 12.32 -17.92 36.35
CA VAL A 122 12.35 -19.39 36.20
C VAL A 122 11.74 -19.81 34.86
N ILE A 123 10.76 -19.05 34.36
CA ILE A 123 10.16 -19.23 33.03
C ILE A 123 10.23 -17.93 32.23
N PRO A 124 10.46 -17.99 30.89
CA PRO A 124 10.62 -16.79 30.07
C PRO A 124 9.30 -16.04 29.83
N ASP A 125 8.23 -16.76 29.49
CA ASP A 125 6.87 -16.26 29.41
C ASP A 125 5.87 -17.38 29.71
N ILE A 126 4.71 -17.02 30.26
CA ILE A 126 3.66 -17.96 30.63
C ILE A 126 3.13 -18.69 29.39
N SER A 127 2.98 -18.00 28.26
CA SER A 127 2.39 -18.58 27.06
C SER A 127 3.31 -19.65 26.46
N SER A 128 4.60 -19.32 26.32
CA SER A 128 5.60 -20.26 25.80
C SER A 128 5.77 -21.47 26.71
N PHE A 129 5.77 -21.27 28.02
CA PHE A 129 5.84 -22.36 28.99
C PHE A 129 4.65 -23.33 28.87
N LEU A 130 3.43 -22.80 28.75
CA LEU A 130 2.23 -23.63 28.58
C LEU A 130 2.24 -24.37 27.23
N ASP A 131 2.68 -23.71 26.15
CA ASP A 131 2.81 -24.33 24.83
C ASP A 131 3.83 -25.49 24.85
N GLU A 132 4.95 -25.33 25.56
CA GLU A 132 5.95 -26.39 25.75
C GLU A 132 5.42 -27.55 26.59
N LEU A 133 4.72 -27.25 27.69
CA LEU A 133 4.12 -28.27 28.56
C LEU A 133 3.08 -29.12 27.81
N VAL A 134 2.27 -28.49 26.95
CA VAL A 134 1.30 -29.19 26.10
C VAL A 134 2.00 -30.04 25.05
N ARG A 135 3.08 -29.54 24.43
CA ARG A 135 3.86 -30.33 23.46
C ARG A 135 4.50 -31.55 24.11
N HIS A 136 5.06 -31.39 25.31
CA HIS A 136 5.66 -32.49 26.07
C HIS A 136 4.63 -33.59 26.34
N HIS A 137 3.48 -33.21 26.90
CA HIS A 137 2.44 -34.17 27.25
C HIS A 137 1.82 -34.86 26.02
N LYS A 138 1.70 -34.15 24.89
CA LYS A 138 1.24 -34.77 23.62
C LYS A 138 2.23 -35.77 23.06
N ASN A 139 3.53 -35.52 23.21
CA ASN A 139 4.58 -36.44 22.75
C ASN A 139 4.75 -37.66 23.67
N GLU A 140 4.29 -37.60 24.92
CA GLU A 140 4.29 -38.74 25.87
C GLU A 140 3.08 -39.66 25.72
N THR A 141 2.08 -39.27 24.93
CA THR A 141 0.84 -40.06 24.71
C THR A 141 0.80 -40.79 23.36
N GLU A 142 1.88 -40.72 22.57
CA GLU A 142 2.16 -41.54 21.38
C GLU A 142 3.15 -42.66 21.73
#